data_AF-A0A1F3ZFD2-F1
#
_entry.id   AF-A0A1F3ZFD2-F1
#
_cell.length_a   1.000
_cell.length_b   1.000
_cell.length_c   1.000
_cell.angle_alpha   90.00
_cell.angle_beta   90.00
_cell.angle_gamma   90.00
#
_symmetry.space_group_name_H-M   'P 1'
#
loop_
_entity.id
_entity.type
_entity.pdbx_description
1 polymer ?
#
loop_
_entity_poly.entity_id
_entity_poly.type
_entity_poly.pdbx_seq_one_letter_code
_entity_poly.pdbx_strand_id
1 'polypeptide(L)' 'MDASEVSRVKFASQTDPKLLHELKAIAKAEGRQLQTLIEEAFQDYVEKKRGGQMRPTVKTALERTMRERKWLYAQLAK' A
#
# COMPACT_ATOMS: atom_id res chain seq x y z
N MET A 1 -8.07 -23.79 11.41
CA MET A 1 -6.97 -22.98 11.95
C MET A 1 -7.45 -21.54 11.93
N ASP A 2 -7.70 -21.01 13.11
CA ASP A 2 -8.34 -19.73 13.43
C ASP A 2 -7.99 -18.57 12.50
N ALA A 3 -8.99 -18.13 11.72
CA ALA A 3 -9.08 -16.74 11.34
C ALA A 3 -9.52 -15.97 12.60
N SER A 4 -8.56 -15.67 13.47
CA SER A 4 -8.80 -14.73 14.56
C SER A 4 -9.38 -13.46 13.95
N GLU A 5 -10.59 -13.07 14.37
CA GLU A 5 -11.08 -11.71 14.20
C GLU A 5 -9.96 -10.79 14.66
N VAL A 6 -9.32 -10.10 13.72
CA VAL A 6 -8.28 -9.12 14.04
C VAL A 6 -9.01 -8.00 14.79
N SER A 7 -8.97 -8.06 16.12
CA SER A 7 -9.62 -7.09 16.97
C SER A 7 -8.95 -5.74 16.76
N ARG A 8 -9.63 -4.86 16.00
CA ARG A 8 -9.14 -3.50 15.75
C ARG A 8 -9.13 -2.74 17.08
N VAL A 9 -7.96 -2.19 17.42
CA VAL A 9 -7.78 -1.39 18.64
C VAL A 9 -8.03 0.08 18.30
N LYS A 10 -8.76 0.79 19.16
CA LYS A 10 -8.96 2.25 19.02
C LYS A 10 -7.62 2.96 19.22
N PHE A 11 -7.14 3.61 18.17
CA PHE A 11 -5.93 4.42 18.18
C PHE A 11 -6.32 5.90 18.14
N ALA A 12 -6.02 6.65 19.20
CA ALA A 12 -6.23 8.08 19.27
C ALA A 12 -4.90 8.81 19.08
N SER A 13 -4.79 9.60 18.01
CA SER A 13 -3.67 10.49 17.76
C SER A 13 -4.16 11.84 17.25
N GLN A 14 -3.27 12.84 17.29
CA GLN A 14 -3.51 14.15 16.69
C GLN A 14 -2.96 14.19 15.26
N THR A 15 -3.64 14.92 14.38
CA THR A 15 -3.21 15.11 12.98
C THR A 15 -3.58 16.51 12.51
N ASP A 16 -2.92 16.99 11.46
CA ASP A 16 -3.26 18.27 10.84
C ASP A 16 -4.68 18.18 10.24
N PRO A 17 -5.59 19.10 10.60
CA PRO A 17 -6.96 19.11 10.08
C PRO A 17 -7.03 19.22 8.54
N LYS A 18 -6.07 19.91 7.90
CA LYS A 18 -6.02 20.00 6.42
C LYS A 18 -5.69 18.65 5.80
N LEU A 19 -4.68 17.97 6.36
CA LEU A 19 -4.27 16.64 5.92
C LEU A 19 -5.41 15.62 6.07
N LEU A 20 -6.11 15.66 7.22
CA LEU A 20 -7.27 14.79 7.45
C LEU A 20 -8.40 15.06 6.46
N HIS A 21 -8.63 16.31 6.09
CA HIS A 21 -9.64 16.69 5.10
C HIS A 21 -9.28 16.16 3.70
N GLU A 22 -8.04 16.32 3.27
CA GLU A 22 -7.55 15.76 2.00
C GLU A 22 -7.66 14.24 1.97
N LEU A 23 -7.26 13.56 3.04
CA LEU A 23 -7.36 12.10 3.11
C LEU A 23 -8.81 11.60 3.04
N LYS A 24 -9.75 12.34 3.66
CA LYS A 24 -11.20 12.06 3.53
C LYS A 24 -11.71 12.27 2.11
N ALA A 25 -11.24 13.31 1.42
CA ALA A 25 -11.61 13.57 0.04
C ALA A 25 -11.12 12.45 -0.89
N ILE A 26 -9.89 11.97 -0.69
CA ILE A 26 -9.32 10.82 -1.43
C ILE A 26 -10.15 9.56 -1.17
N ALA A 27 -10.46 9.27 0.10
CA ALA A 27 -11.29 8.12 0.46
C ALA A 27 -12.65 8.14 -0.25
N LYS A 28 -13.29 9.32 -0.29
CA LYS A 28 -14.57 9.51 -0.97
C LYS A 28 -14.45 9.36 -2.48
N ALA A 29 -13.40 9.90 -3.09
CA ALA A 29 -13.16 9.80 -4.53
C ALA A 29 -12.89 8.36 -4.97
N GLU A 30 -12.16 7.58 -4.15
CA GLU A 30 -11.87 6.17 -4.41
C GLU A 30 -13.02 5.23 -4.02
N GLY A 31 -14.05 5.72 -3.33
CA GLY A 31 -15.15 4.89 -2.81
C GLY A 31 -14.71 3.94 -1.69
N ARG A 32 -13.66 4.30 -0.96
CA ARG A 32 -13.00 3.46 0.06
C ARG A 32 -13.23 4.03 1.46
N GLN A 33 -13.15 3.17 2.46
CA GLN A 33 -13.22 3.60 3.85
C GLN A 33 -11.92 4.28 4.27
N LEU A 34 -12.03 5.42 4.96
CA LEU A 34 -10.88 6.15 5.50
C LEU A 34 -9.97 5.25 6.36
N GLN A 35 -10.57 4.35 7.15
CA GLN A 35 -9.84 3.38 7.97
C GLN A 35 -8.92 2.48 7.14
N THR A 36 -9.37 2.02 5.97
CA THR A 36 -8.56 1.17 5.07
C THR A 36 -7.34 1.91 4.56
N LEU A 37 -7.51 3.18 4.15
CA LEU A 37 -6.40 4.02 3.69
C LEU A 37 -5.38 4.30 4.80
N ILE A 38 -5.85 4.51 6.04
CA ILE A 38 -4.98 4.71 7.20
C ILE A 38 -4.20 3.42 7.51
N GLU A 39 -4.86 2.26 7.52
CA GLU A 39 -4.21 0.96 7.73
C GLU A 39 -3.16 0.67 6.66
N GLU A 40 -3.46 0.92 5.38
CA GLU A 40 -2.50 0.78 4.27
C GLU A 40 -1.31 1.73 4.42
N ALA A 41 -1.56 3.01 4.72
CA ALA A 41 -0.48 3.98 4.92
C ALA A 41 0.44 3.60 6.10
N PHE A 42 -0.13 3.08 7.20
CA PHE A 42 0.65 2.58 8.34
C PHE A 42 1.46 1.35 7.96
N GLN A 43 0.87 0.40 7.24
CA GLN A 43 1.57 -0.78 6.79
C GLN A 43 2.73 -0.42 5.85
N ASP A 44 2.49 0.45 4.87
CA ASP A 44 3.52 0.97 3.97
C ASP A 44 4.66 1.67 4.73
N TYR A 45 4.33 2.47 5.74
CA TYR A 45 5.34 3.15 6.55
C TYR A 45 6.19 2.15 7.34
N VAL A 46 5.56 1.14 7.95
CA VAL A 46 6.25 0.07 8.67
C VAL A 46 7.10 -0.77 7.72
N GLU A 47 6.60 -1.14 6.55
CA GLU A 47 7.34 -1.90 5.53
C GLU A 47 8.56 -1.12 5.01
N LYS A 48 8.40 0.19 4.75
CA LYS A 48 9.52 1.08 4.39
C LYS A 48 10.58 1.11 5.49
N LYS A 49 10.17 1.19 6.75
CA LYS A 49 11.09 1.23 7.91
C LYS A 49 11.72 -0.11 8.25
N ARG A 50 11.06 -1.24 7.94
CA ARG A 50 11.59 -2.60 8.12
C ARG A 50 12.61 -3.01 7.05
N GLY A 51 12.92 -2.12 6.10
CA GLY A 51 14.05 -2.29 5.18
C GLY A 51 13.66 -2.57 3.73
N GLY A 52 12.53 -2.05 3.25
CA GLY A 52 12.29 -1.86 1.81
C GLY A 52 12.41 -3.13 0.93
N GLN A 53 12.30 -4.32 1.51
CA GLN A 53 12.30 -5.55 0.73
C GLN A 53 10.89 -5.80 0.23
N MET A 54 10.68 -5.49 -1.05
CA MET A 54 9.52 -5.94 -1.81
C MET A 54 9.24 -7.41 -1.47
N ARG A 55 8.01 -7.72 -1.03
CA ARG A 55 7.60 -9.08 -0.62
C ARG A 55 8.18 -10.09 -1.62
N PRO A 56 8.86 -11.18 -1.19
CA PRO A 56 9.59 -12.06 -2.11
C PRO A 56 8.75 -12.57 -3.28
N THR A 57 7.45 -12.81 -3.05
CA THR A 57 6.47 -13.19 -4.08
C THR A 57 6.24 -12.08 -5.11
N VAL A 58 6.08 -10.84 -4.68
CA VAL A 58 5.91 -9.66 -5.54
C VAL A 58 7.18 -9.38 -6.33
N LYS A 59 8.34 -9.45 -5.68
CA LYS A 59 9.65 -9.32 -6.34
C LYS A 59 9.82 -10.38 -7.43
N THR A 60 9.51 -11.64 -7.12
CA THR A 60 9.61 -12.76 -8.08
C THR A 60 8.63 -12.60 -9.24
N ALA A 61 7.39 -12.17 -8.99
CA ALA A 61 6.40 -11.91 -10.03
C ALA A 61 6.82 -10.74 -10.94
N LEU A 62 7.35 -9.66 -10.35
CA LEU A 62 7.89 -8.52 -11.09
C LEU A 62 9.10 -8.93 -11.95
N GLU A 63 10.06 -9.65 -11.39
CA GLU A 63 11.22 -10.14 -12.14
C GLU A 63 10.83 -11.08 -13.28
N ARG A 64 9.83 -11.94 -13.07
CA ARG A 64 9.30 -12.83 -14.10
C ARG A 64 8.69 -12.05 -15.26
N THR A 65 7.81 -11.09 -14.96
CA THR A 65 7.16 -10.27 -16.00
C THR A 65 8.16 -9.38 -16.75
N MET A 66 9.15 -8.83 -16.06
CA MET A 66 10.28 -8.09 -16.64
C MET A 66 11.10 -8.96 -17.62
N ARG A 67 11.38 -10.23 -17.26
CA ARG A 67 12.09 -11.17 -18.15
C ARG A 67 11.25 -11.53 -19.37
N GLU A 68 9.98 -11.91 -19.18
CA GLU A 68 9.08 -12.31 -20.27
C GLU A 68 8.82 -11.19 -21.27
N ARG A 69 8.81 -9.93 -20.82
CA ARG A 69 8.42 -8.77 -21.62
C ARG A 69 9.59 -7.82 -21.92
N LYS A 70 10.83 -8.29 -21.77
CA LYS A 70 12.05 -7.50 -22.00
C LYS A 70 12.04 -6.80 -23.36
N TRP A 71 11.54 -7.48 -24.40
CA TRP A 71 11.44 -6.94 -25.76
C TRP A 71 10.48 -5.74 -25.84
N LEU A 72 9.33 -5.82 -25.18
CA LEU A 72 8.30 -4.77 -25.16
C LEU A 72 8.81 -3.54 -24.42
N TYR A 73 9.46 -3.74 -23.28
CA TYR A 73 10.09 -2.65 -22.53
C TYR A 73 11.22 -1.98 -23.33
N ALA A 74 11.98 -2.74 -24.13
CA ALA A 74 13.02 -2.18 -25.00
C ALA A 74 12.44 -1.34 -26.16
N GLN A 75 11.25 -1.70 -26.67
CA GLN A 75 10.57 -0.89 -27.70
C GLN A 75 9.94 0.38 -27.14
N LEU A 76 9.43 0.36 -25.91
CA LEU A 76 8.85 1.53 -25.24
C LEU A 76 9.89 2.53 -24.74
N ALA A 77 11.15 2.11 -24.59
CA ALA A 77 12.25 2.96 -24.13
C ALA A 77 12.93 3.75 -25.27
N LYS A 78 12.35 3.73 -26.48
CA LYS A 78 12.89 4.32 -27.70
C LYS A 78 11.92 5.37 -28.24
#